data_AF-A0A838UV96-F1
#
_entry.id   AF-A0A838UV96-F1
#
_cell.length_a   1.000
_cell.length_b   1.000
_cell.length_c   1.000
_cell.angle_alpha   90.00
_cell.angle_beta   90.00
_cell.angle_gamma   90.00
#
_symmetry.space_group_name_H-M   'P 1'
#
loop_
_entity.id
_entity.type
_entity.pdbx_description
1 polymer ?
#
loop_
_entity_poly.entity_id
_entity_poly.type
_entity_poly.pdbx_seq_one_letter_code
_entity_poly.pdbx_strand_id
1 'polypeptide(L)'
;METRYPITPTWRDVRRAIELAKHDDLRIVGQATINGVRVFAIPSRSQQGTVHLPYVDAVAQRVICDCPGFQYRGVCAHTMVVTRHLVNEAQGVISAMRGQPAPTLNVPLGG
;
A
#
# COMPACT_ATOMS: atom_id res chain seq x y z
N MET A 1 -8.73 18.32 -14.12
CA MET A 1 -8.98 17.46 -12.94
C MET A 1 -7.85 17.74 -11.97
N GLU A 2 -8.05 18.68 -11.04
CA GLU A 2 -6.98 19.13 -10.13
C GLU A 2 -6.58 18.00 -9.19
N THR A 3 -5.34 17.54 -9.33
CA THR A 3 -4.68 16.68 -8.36
C THR A 3 -4.42 17.48 -7.08
N ARG A 4 -5.32 17.36 -6.10
CA ARG A 4 -5.07 17.87 -4.74
C ARG A 4 -3.97 17.00 -4.09
N TYR A 5 -2.71 17.43 -4.15
CA TYR A 5 -1.67 16.97 -3.23
C TYR A 5 -0.74 18.11 -2.79
N PRO A 6 -0.23 18.11 -1.52
CA PRO A 6 -0.33 17.03 -0.55
C PRO A 6 -1.12 17.37 0.72
N ILE A 7 -2.19 16.60 0.98
CA ILE A 7 -2.65 16.35 2.35
C ILE A 7 -1.57 15.49 3.00
N THR A 8 -0.85 16.05 3.96
CA THR A 8 0.08 15.29 4.80
C THR A 8 -0.75 14.45 5.77
N PRO A 9 -0.73 13.11 5.69
CA PRO A 9 -1.50 12.27 6.59
C PRO A 9 -1.01 12.47 8.03
N THR A 10 -1.95 12.51 8.98
CA THR A 10 -1.58 12.48 10.40
C THR A 10 -1.24 11.05 10.83
N TRP A 11 -0.54 10.89 11.94
CA TRP A 11 -0.32 9.57 12.55
C TRP A 11 -1.61 8.81 12.85
N ARG A 12 -2.70 9.55 13.17
CA ARG A 12 -4.02 8.96 13.39
C ARG A 12 -4.59 8.38 12.09
N ASP A 13 -4.39 9.05 10.97
CA ASP A 13 -4.84 8.57 9.66
C ASP A 13 -4.08 7.31 9.25
N VAL A 14 -2.76 7.30 9.48
CA VAL A 14 -1.89 6.14 9.21
C VAL A 14 -2.30 4.95 10.08
N ARG A 15 -2.43 5.12 11.40
CA ARG A 15 -2.87 4.05 12.31
C ARG A 15 -4.23 3.48 11.92
N ARG A 16 -5.17 4.36 11.59
CA ARG A 16 -6.50 3.93 11.13
C ARG A 16 -6.41 3.16 9.81
N ALA A 17 -5.62 3.60 8.85
CA ALA A 17 -5.46 2.89 7.58
C ALA A 17 -4.88 1.47 7.78
N ILE A 18 -3.92 1.35 8.71
CA ILE A 18 -3.34 0.09 9.18
C ILE A 18 -4.39 -0.85 9.78
N GLU A 19 -5.19 -0.34 10.73
CA GLU A 19 -6.22 -1.12 11.43
C GLU A 19 -7.25 -1.66 10.45
N LEU A 20 -7.65 -0.82 9.50
CA LEU A 20 -8.60 -1.18 8.47
C LEU A 20 -8.02 -2.24 7.52
N ALA A 21 -6.77 -2.09 7.07
CA ALA A 21 -6.11 -3.10 6.24
C ALA A 21 -6.04 -4.47 6.94
N LYS A 22 -5.84 -4.50 8.26
CA LYS A 22 -5.88 -5.73 9.09
C LYS A 22 -7.29 -6.30 9.21
N HIS A 23 -8.23 -5.47 9.66
CA HIS A 23 -9.60 -5.88 9.98
C HIS A 23 -10.30 -6.46 8.76
N ASP A 24 -10.10 -5.84 7.60
CA ASP A 24 -10.81 -6.18 6.37
C ASP A 24 -10.08 -7.24 5.52
N ASP A 25 -8.99 -7.82 6.04
CA ASP A 25 -8.12 -8.81 5.38
C ASP A 25 -7.82 -8.45 3.91
N LEU A 26 -7.52 -7.18 3.66
CA LEU A 26 -7.26 -6.70 2.30
C LEU A 26 -5.94 -7.27 1.80
N ARG A 27 -5.96 -7.79 0.57
CA ARG A 27 -4.80 -8.42 -0.08
C ARG A 27 -4.66 -7.95 -1.52
N ILE A 28 -3.42 -7.99 -1.99
CA ILE A 28 -3.10 -7.80 -3.40
C ILE A 28 -3.62 -9.02 -4.16
N VAL A 29 -4.52 -8.78 -5.12
CA VAL A 29 -5.11 -9.84 -5.99
C VAL A 29 -4.51 -9.83 -7.39
N GLY A 30 -3.72 -8.81 -7.72
CA GLY A 30 -3.01 -8.71 -8.99
C GLY A 30 -1.94 -7.63 -8.94
N GLN A 31 -0.97 -7.72 -9.85
CA GLN A 31 0.06 -6.71 -10.03
C GLN A 31 0.46 -6.65 -11.51
N ALA A 32 0.83 -5.46 -11.96
CA ALA A 32 1.30 -5.22 -13.32
C ALA A 32 2.30 -4.06 -13.34
N THR A 33 3.05 -3.95 -14.43
CA THR A 33 3.88 -2.78 -14.72
C THR A 33 3.31 -2.09 -15.96
N ILE A 34 2.96 -0.82 -15.82
CA ILE A 34 2.40 0.00 -16.90
C ILE A 34 3.30 1.21 -17.07
N ASN A 35 3.92 1.37 -18.24
CA ASN A 35 4.87 2.46 -18.54
C ASN A 35 5.98 2.61 -17.49
N GLY A 36 6.50 1.50 -16.97
CA GLY A 36 7.54 1.48 -15.93
C GLY A 36 7.03 1.72 -14.50
N VAL A 37 5.73 1.94 -14.30
CA VAL A 37 5.11 2.11 -12.98
C VAL A 37 4.53 0.79 -12.49
N ARG A 38 4.88 0.37 -11.27
CA ARG A 38 4.27 -0.78 -10.61
C ARG A 38 2.87 -0.41 -10.12
N VAL A 39 1.87 -1.16 -10.56
CA VAL A 39 0.46 -1.01 -10.20
C VAL A 39 -0.02 -2.30 -9.55
N PHE A 40 -0.79 -2.16 -8.48
CA PHE A 40 -1.35 -3.26 -7.71
C PHE A 40 -2.87 -3.23 -7.78
N ALA A 41 -3.51 -4.39 -7.76
CA ALA A 41 -4.95 -4.53 -7.71
C ALA A 41 -5.37 -5.00 -6.33
N ILE A 42 -6.24 -4.23 -5.66
CA ILE A 42 -6.76 -4.57 -4.33
C ILE A 42 -8.28 -4.35 -4.30
N PRO A 43 -9.09 -5.32 -3.84
CA PRO A 43 -10.54 -5.17 -3.76
C PRO A 43 -10.96 -3.94 -2.95
N SER A 44 -12.03 -3.30 -3.39
CA SER A 44 -12.68 -2.27 -2.60
C SER A 44 -13.33 -2.91 -1.38
N ARG A 45 -13.15 -2.26 -0.24
CA ARG A 45 -13.80 -2.69 1.01
C ARG A 45 -15.29 -2.39 1.03
N SER A 46 -15.69 -1.28 0.42
CA SER A 46 -17.04 -0.73 0.56
C SER A 46 -17.89 -0.89 -0.70
N GLN A 47 -17.31 -1.37 -1.80
CA GLN A 47 -17.99 -1.49 -3.09
C GLN A 47 -17.72 -2.86 -3.69
N GLN A 48 -18.72 -3.74 -3.68
CA GLN A 48 -18.60 -5.09 -4.24
C GLN A 48 -18.27 -5.03 -5.74
N GLY A 49 -17.38 -5.90 -6.20
CA GLY A 49 -16.96 -5.95 -7.60
C GLY A 49 -16.05 -4.80 -8.05
N THR A 50 -15.68 -3.89 -7.15
CA THR A 50 -14.77 -2.78 -7.44
C THR A 50 -13.36 -3.13 -6.99
N VAL A 51 -12.37 -2.72 -7.77
CA VAL A 51 -10.95 -2.86 -7.46
C VAL A 51 -10.29 -1.49 -7.50
N HIS A 52 -9.47 -1.20 -6.51
CA HIS A 52 -8.61 -0.03 -6.48
C HIS A 52 -7.22 -0.38 -7.00
N LEU A 53 -6.58 0.60 -7.63
CA LEU A 53 -5.31 0.46 -8.32
C LEU A 53 -4.21 1.31 -7.68
N PRO A 54 -3.67 0.93 -6.50
CA PRO A 54 -2.54 1.65 -5.95
C PRO A 54 -1.30 1.50 -6.83
N TYR A 55 -0.49 2.55 -6.91
CA TYR A 55 0.75 2.56 -7.68
C TYR A 55 1.88 3.26 -6.94
N VAL A 56 3.12 2.89 -7.27
CA VAL A 56 4.32 3.52 -6.68
C VAL A 56 4.67 4.77 -7.47
N ASP A 57 4.55 5.93 -6.84
CA ASP A 57 5.04 7.19 -7.38
C ASP A 57 6.49 7.38 -6.95
N ALA A 58 7.40 7.24 -7.91
CA ALA A 58 8.84 7.38 -7.69
C ALA A 58 9.25 8.83 -7.37
N VAL A 59 8.52 9.83 -7.89
CA VAL A 59 8.83 11.25 -7.68
C VAL A 59 8.39 11.67 -6.28
N ALA A 60 7.17 11.28 -5.88
CA ALA A 60 6.64 11.59 -4.56
C ALA A 60 7.08 10.61 -3.46
N GLN A 61 7.86 9.58 -3.83
CA GLN A 61 8.37 8.53 -2.94
C GLN A 61 7.30 7.89 -2.05
N ARG A 62 6.12 7.64 -2.62
CA ARG A 62 4.97 7.10 -1.87
C ARG A 62 4.05 6.26 -2.75
N VAL A 63 3.21 5.46 -2.11
CA VAL A 63 2.13 4.75 -2.79
C VAL A 63 0.93 5.69 -2.93
N ILE A 64 0.41 5.82 -4.15
CA ILE A 64 -0.81 6.55 -4.49
C ILE A 64 -1.94 5.55 -4.66
N CYS A 65 -3.18 5.93 -4.35
CA CYS A 65 -4.37 5.11 -4.58
C CYS A 65 -5.51 5.96 -5.15
N ASP A 66 -6.33 5.37 -6.01
CA ASP A 66 -7.51 5.99 -6.61
C ASP A 66 -8.71 6.04 -5.65
N CYS A 67 -8.66 5.36 -4.51
CA CYS A 67 -9.82 5.25 -3.62
C CYS A 67 -10.12 6.58 -2.89
N PRO A 68 -11.40 6.85 -2.55
CA PRO A 68 -11.79 8.08 -1.86
C PRO A 68 -11.02 8.29 -0.54
N GLY A 69 -10.74 7.21 0.20
CA GLY A 69 -9.97 7.30 1.44
C GLY A 69 -8.61 7.96 1.26
N PHE A 70 -7.92 7.65 0.15
CA PHE A 70 -6.63 8.25 -0.18
C PHE A 70 -6.77 9.70 -0.65
N GLN A 71 -7.77 9.98 -1.49
CA GLN A 71 -8.04 11.34 -2.00
C GLN A 71 -8.32 12.34 -0.86
N TYR A 72 -8.98 11.90 0.22
CA TYR A 72 -9.31 12.75 1.35
C TYR A 72 -8.23 12.85 2.44
N ARG A 73 -7.33 11.87 2.54
CA ARG A 73 -6.39 11.77 3.70
C ARG A 73 -4.92 11.63 3.32
N GLY A 74 -4.62 11.41 2.05
CA GLY A 74 -3.26 11.05 1.59
C GLY A 74 -2.78 9.68 2.06
N VAL A 75 -3.65 8.87 2.68
CA VAL A 75 -3.37 7.49 3.09
C VAL A 75 -4.68 6.68 3.17
N CYS A 76 -4.62 5.40 2.82
CA CYS A 76 -5.75 4.47 2.94
C CYS A 76 -5.29 3.03 3.21
N ALA A 77 -6.25 2.15 3.51
CA ALA A 77 -5.96 0.73 3.75
C ALA A 77 -5.25 0.08 2.55
N HIS A 78 -5.66 0.40 1.32
CA HIS A 78 -5.01 -0.11 0.09
C HIS A 78 -3.54 0.29 0.00
N THR A 79 -3.21 1.55 0.29
CA THR A 79 -1.80 1.98 0.33
C THR A 79 -1.01 1.25 1.40
N MET A 80 -1.60 0.95 2.57
CA MET A 80 -0.90 0.22 3.64
C MET A 80 -0.63 -1.24 3.28
N VAL A 81 -1.54 -1.89 2.56
CA VAL A 81 -1.32 -3.24 2.02
C VAL A 81 -0.12 -3.25 1.07
N VAL A 82 -0.06 -2.29 0.12
CA VAL A 82 1.07 -2.19 -0.81
C VAL A 82 2.36 -1.82 -0.09
N THR A 83 2.34 -0.85 0.82
CA THR A 83 3.54 -0.47 1.59
C THR A 83 4.09 -1.67 2.35
N ARG A 84 3.24 -2.47 3.01
CA ARG A 84 3.67 -3.70 3.69
C ARG A 84 4.30 -4.70 2.73
N HIS A 85 3.67 -4.90 1.57
CA HIS A 85 4.20 -5.81 0.55
C HIS A 85 5.59 -5.38 0.07
N LEU A 86 5.79 -4.10 -0.24
CA LEU A 86 7.08 -3.55 -0.67
C LEU A 86 8.15 -3.65 0.42
N VAL A 87 7.79 -3.42 1.69
CA VAL A 87 8.71 -3.59 2.82
C VAL A 87 9.14 -5.05 2.95
N ASN A 88 8.21 -6.00 2.81
CA ASN A 88 8.53 -7.43 2.85
C ASN A 88 9.45 -7.84 1.68
N GLU A 89 9.19 -7.34 0.47
CA GLU A 89 10.08 -7.56 -0.68
C GLU A 89 11.49 -7.03 -0.41
N ALA A 90 11.60 -5.78 0.06
CA ALA A 90 12.88 -5.16 0.36
C ALA A 90 13.66 -5.92 1.44
N GLN A 91 12.98 -6.41 2.48
CA GLN A 91 13.59 -7.24 3.52
C GLN A 91 14.10 -8.57 2.95
N GLY A 92 13.35 -9.20 2.05
CA GLY A 92 13.79 -10.40 1.35
C GLY A 92 15.10 -10.17 0.59
N VAL A 93 15.21 -9.04 -0.11
CA VAL A 93 16.44 -8.64 -0.81
C VAL A 93 17.59 -8.40 0.18
N ILE A 94 17.36 -7.65 1.25
CA ILE A 94 18.39 -7.37 2.28
C ILE A 94 18.91 -8.66 2.91
N SER A 95 18.03 -9.59 3.25
CA SER A 95 18.43 -10.87 3.83
C SER A 95 19.22 -11.74 2.85
N ALA A 96 18.81 -11.78 1.58
CA ALA A 96 19.57 -12.45 0.53
C ALA A 96 20.99 -11.86 0.37
N MET A 97 21.13 -10.52 0.40
CA MET A 97 22.42 -9.85 0.35
C MET A 97 23.31 -10.17 1.57
N ARG A 98 22.71 -10.49 2.72
CA ARG A 98 23.41 -10.87 3.95
C ARG A 98 23.73 -12.36 4.05
N GLY A 99 23.36 -13.17 3.04
CA GLY A 99 23.48 -14.64 3.12
C GLY A 99 22.59 -15.27 4.19
N GLN A 100 21.51 -14.58 4.58
CA GLN A 100 20.55 -15.03 5.58
C GLN A 100 19.29 -15.57 4.89
N PRO A 101 18.62 -16.58 5.45
CA PRO A 101 17.34 -17.03 4.92
C PRO A 101 16.33 -15.87 4.89
N ALA A 102 15.47 -15.86 3.87
CA ALA A 102 14.43 -14.85 3.73
C ALA A 102 13.57 -14.81 5.00
N PRO A 103 13.42 -13.64 5.63
CA PRO A 103 12.68 -13.56 6.87
C PRO A 103 11.21 -13.86 6.58
N THR A 104 10.61 -14.78 7.32
CA THR A 104 9.15 -14.88 7.44
C THR A 104 8.66 -13.70 8.27
N LEU A 105 8.74 -12.51 7.69
CA LEU A 105 8.30 -11.30 8.35
C LEU A 105 6.78 -11.21 8.16
N ASN A 106 6.07 -11.76 9.15
CA ASN A 106 4.78 -11.22 9.55
C ASN A 106 5.04 -9.80 10.06
N VAL A 107 5.37 -8.82 9.20
CA VAL A 107 5.35 -7.40 9.56
C VAL A 107 3.93 -7.18 10.06
N PRO A 108 3.66 -7.09 11.37
CA PRO A 108 2.34 -6.72 11.80
C PRO A 108 2.14 -5.34 11.20
N LEU A 109 0.94 -4.99 10.74
CA LEU A 109 0.71 -3.58 10.38
C LEU A 109 0.89 -2.62 11.59
N GLY A 110 1.43 -3.04 12.75
CA GLY A 110 1.73 -2.22 13.92
C GLY A 110 0.49 -1.95 14.77
N GLY A 111 0.63 -2.10 16.09
CA GLY A 111 -0.38 -1.72 17.10
C GLY A 111 -0.18 -0.28 17.59
#